data_AF-A0A2D7IU76-F1
#
_entry.id   AF-A0A2D7IU76-F1
#
_cell.length_a   1.000
_cell.length_b   1.000
_cell.length_c   1.000
_cell.angle_alpha   90.00
_cell.angle_beta   90.00
_cell.angle_gamma   90.00
#
_symmetry.space_group_name_H-M   'P 1'
#
loop_
_entity.id
_entity.type
_entity.pdbx_description
1 polymer ?
#
loop_
_entity_poly.entity_id
_entity_poly.type
_entity_poly.pdbx_seq_one_letter_code
_entity_poly.pdbx_strand_id
1 'polypeptide(L)'
;MGFALGASIFATVIGSFPKPQLLFLNMPLGASMGVVLGLIYRGLGAEFDLSPDVMIALAAVFIGLGSYLRANPKTQAFGLDINMVFLISAEVGLTLHTYPELLMGGVALIGAALMCTFIFRAMLIYVQRVHKREK
;
A
#
# COMPACT_ATOMS: atom_id res chain seq x y z
N MET A 1 -1.09 -13.83 6.63
CA MET A 1 0.10 -13.53 5.80
C MET A 1 0.28 -12.04 5.50
N GLY A 2 -0.79 -11.25 5.34
CA GLY A 2 -0.71 -9.84 4.91
C GLY A 2 0.24 -8.93 5.69
N PHE A 3 0.37 -9.09 7.03
CA PHE A 3 1.25 -8.25 7.83
C PHE A 3 2.74 -8.43 7.48
N ALA A 4 3.22 -9.67 7.44
CA ALA A 4 4.63 -9.96 7.18
C ALA A 4 5.05 -9.51 5.78
N LEU A 5 4.18 -9.75 4.78
CA LEU A 5 4.36 -9.27 3.42
C LEU A 5 4.35 -7.74 3.35
N GLY A 6 3.38 -7.08 4.00
CA GLY A 6 3.33 -5.63 4.08
C GLY A 6 4.60 -5.05 4.69
N ALA A 7 5.03 -5.58 5.84
CA ALA A 7 6.20 -5.09 6.56
C ALA A 7 7.48 -5.23 5.73
N SER A 8 7.67 -6.37 5.04
CA SER A 8 8.85 -6.58 4.19
C SER A 8 8.87 -5.64 2.99
N ILE A 9 7.72 -5.45 2.32
CA ILE A 9 7.64 -4.57 1.17
C ILE A 9 7.79 -3.11 1.58
N PHE A 10 7.07 -2.64 2.61
CA PHE A 10 7.19 -1.26 3.08
C PHE A 10 8.61 -0.92 3.54
N ALA A 11 9.28 -1.83 4.27
CA ALA A 11 10.67 -1.64 4.65
C ALA A 11 11.61 -1.53 3.44
N THR A 12 11.43 -2.40 2.44
CA THR A 12 12.22 -2.40 1.20
C THR A 12 12.01 -1.11 0.40
N VAL A 13 10.76 -0.68 0.26
CA VAL A 13 10.39 0.56 -0.43
C VAL A 13 11.01 1.76 0.29
N ILE A 14 10.82 1.89 1.61
CA ILE A 14 11.39 3.00 2.38
C ILE A 14 12.91 3.03 2.23
N GLY A 15 13.58 1.87 2.34
CA GLY A 15 15.04 1.78 2.22
C GLY A 15 15.58 2.12 0.83
N SER A 16 14.77 1.98 -0.22
CA SER A 16 15.17 2.24 -1.61
C SER A 16 14.88 3.67 -2.07
N PHE A 17 14.14 4.46 -1.28
CA PHE A 17 13.74 5.80 -1.68
C PHE A 17 14.78 6.86 -1.31
N PRO A 18 15.21 7.74 -2.25
CA PRO A 18 16.22 8.79 -1.98
C PRO A 18 15.80 9.79 -0.90
N LYS A 19 14.49 10.04 -0.75
CA LYS A 19 13.91 10.93 0.26
C LYS A 19 12.74 10.22 0.96
N PRO A 20 13.01 9.35 1.94
CA PRO A 20 12.00 8.47 2.53
C PRO A 20 10.96 9.21 3.39
N GLN A 21 11.24 10.45 3.80
CA GLN A 21 10.35 11.24 4.67
C GLN A 21 8.95 11.39 4.11
N LEU A 22 8.83 11.75 2.82
CA LEU A 22 7.51 11.92 2.19
C LEU A 22 6.76 10.61 2.03
N LEU A 23 7.47 9.49 2.00
CA LEU A 23 6.88 8.18 1.76
C LEU A 23 6.28 7.62 3.04
N PHE A 24 7.06 7.45 4.12
CA PHE A 24 6.53 6.86 5.35
C PHE A 24 5.46 7.74 6.03
N LEU A 25 5.45 9.06 5.79
CA LEU A 25 4.40 9.93 6.35
C LEU A 25 3.02 9.70 5.73
N ASN A 26 2.99 9.30 4.46
CA ASN A 26 1.76 9.10 3.69
C ASN A 26 1.37 7.62 3.54
N MET A 27 2.25 6.71 3.92
CA MET A 27 2.08 5.27 3.78
C MET A 27 0.80 4.72 4.44
N PRO A 28 0.37 5.13 5.65
CA PRO A 28 -0.87 4.62 6.21
C PRO A 28 -2.09 5.02 5.39
N LEU A 29 -2.09 6.24 4.85
CA LEU A 29 -3.16 6.73 3.99
C LEU A 29 -3.20 5.99 2.65
N GLY A 30 -2.03 5.83 2.01
CA GLY A 30 -1.90 5.05 0.78
C GLY A 30 -2.33 3.59 0.95
N ALA A 31 -1.90 2.95 2.03
CA ALA A 31 -2.29 1.58 2.35
C ALA A 31 -3.79 1.46 2.60
N SER A 32 -4.38 2.39 3.35
CA SER A 32 -5.82 2.38 3.62
C SER A 32 -6.64 2.53 2.34
N MET A 33 -6.25 3.46 1.46
CA MET A 33 -6.88 3.65 0.16
C MET A 33 -6.73 2.42 -0.74
N GLY A 34 -5.53 1.82 -0.79
CA GLY A 34 -5.30 0.59 -1.56
C GLY A 34 -6.19 -0.57 -1.09
N VAL A 35 -6.30 -0.78 0.22
CA VAL A 35 -7.18 -1.82 0.80
C VAL A 35 -8.64 -1.57 0.46
N VAL A 36 -9.12 -0.33 0.65
CA VAL A 36 -10.52 0.02 0.34
C VAL A 36 -10.82 -0.24 -1.13
N LEU A 37 -9.94 0.19 -2.04
CA LEU A 37 -10.10 -0.06 -3.47
C LEU A 37 -10.07 -1.55 -3.81
N GLY A 38 -9.21 -2.34 -3.16
CA GLY A 38 -9.14 -3.78 -3.39
C GLY A 38 -10.39 -4.52 -2.93
N LEU A 39 -10.95 -4.13 -1.79
CA LEU A 39 -12.23 -4.64 -1.30
C LEU A 39 -13.39 -4.26 -2.22
N ILE A 40 -13.45 -3.01 -2.68
CA ILE A 40 -14.46 -2.56 -3.65
C ILE A 40 -14.35 -3.38 -4.94
N TYR A 41 -13.14 -3.54 -5.47
CA TYR A 41 -12.90 -4.34 -6.67
C TYR A 41 -13.40 -5.78 -6.52
N ARG A 42 -13.11 -6.44 -5.38
CA ARG A 42 -13.60 -7.80 -5.11
C ARG A 42 -15.11 -7.85 -4.87
N GLY A 43 -15.67 -6.86 -4.20
CA GLY A 43 -17.10 -6.73 -3.99
C GLY A 43 -17.86 -6.57 -5.30
N LEU A 44 -17.38 -5.72 -6.21
CA LEU A 44 -17.97 -5.55 -7.54
C LEU A 44 -17.89 -6.84 -8.36
N GLY A 45 -16.76 -7.54 -8.32
CA GLY A 45 -16.61 -8.83 -9.00
C GLY A 45 -17.63 -9.87 -8.52
N ALA A 46 -17.87 -9.94 -7.21
CA ALA A 46 -18.81 -10.88 -6.61
C ALA A 46 -20.28 -10.49 -6.84
N GLU A 47 -20.63 -9.21 -6.72
CA GLU A 47 -22.01 -8.71 -6.86
C GLU A 47 -22.53 -8.83 -8.29
N PHE A 48 -21.67 -8.56 -9.28
CA PHE A 48 -22.04 -8.53 -10.70
C PHE A 48 -21.62 -9.79 -11.47
N ASP A 49 -21.11 -10.82 -10.78
CA ASP A 49 -20.59 -12.06 -11.39
C ASP A 49 -19.65 -11.79 -12.58
N LEU A 50 -18.70 -10.86 -12.38
CA LEU A 50 -17.84 -10.38 -13.46
C LEU A 50 -16.86 -11.48 -13.89
N SER A 51 -16.69 -11.64 -15.21
CA SER A 51 -15.73 -12.59 -15.75
C SER A 51 -14.28 -12.20 -15.37
N PRO A 52 -13.36 -13.18 -15.28
CA PRO A 52 -11.96 -12.92 -14.97
C PRO A 52 -11.30 -11.90 -15.92
N ASP A 53 -11.65 -11.92 -17.21
CA ASP A 53 -11.10 -10.98 -18.19
C ASP A 53 -11.52 -9.53 -17.91
N VAL A 54 -12.78 -9.32 -17.52
CA VAL A 54 -13.29 -8.00 -17.13
C VAL A 54 -12.64 -7.52 -15.85
N MET A 55 -12.45 -8.42 -14.88
CA MET A 55 -11.74 -8.14 -13.64
C MET A 55 -10.28 -7.73 -13.90
N ILE A 56 -9.57 -8.44 -14.77
CA ILE A 56 -8.20 -8.07 -15.19
C ILE A 56 -8.18 -6.71 -15.89
N ALA A 57 -9.14 -6.44 -16.78
CA ALA A 57 -9.25 -5.14 -17.45
C ALA A 57 -9.48 -4.00 -16.45
N LEU A 58 -10.35 -4.19 -15.46
CA LEU A 58 -10.57 -3.23 -14.38
C LEU A 58 -9.29 -3.00 -13.57
N ALA A 59 -8.58 -4.07 -13.20
CA ALA A 59 -7.31 -3.96 -12.50
C ALA A 59 -6.26 -3.20 -13.34
N ALA A 60 -6.23 -3.40 -14.66
CA ALA A 60 -5.34 -2.67 -15.56
C ALA A 60 -5.64 -1.16 -15.57
N VAL A 61 -6.92 -0.76 -15.50
CA VAL A 61 -7.31 0.66 -15.35
C VAL A 61 -6.78 1.22 -14.03
N PHE A 62 -6.94 0.50 -12.92
CA PHE A 62 -6.40 0.91 -11.62
C PHE A 62 -4.88 1.06 -11.63
N ILE A 63 -4.17 0.07 -12.19
CA ILE A 63 -2.71 0.11 -12.36
C ILE A 63 -2.31 1.33 -13.18
N GLY A 64 -3.01 1.61 -14.29
CA GLY A 64 -2.77 2.76 -15.15
C GLY A 64 -2.93 4.09 -14.40
N LEU A 65 -4.03 4.25 -13.66
CA LEU A 65 -4.29 5.44 -12.86
C LEU A 65 -3.23 5.64 -11.76
N GLY A 66 -2.89 4.59 -11.01
CA GLY A 66 -1.87 4.70 -9.99
C GLY A 66 -0.47 4.91 -10.57
N SER A 67 -0.19 4.40 -11.78
CA SER A 67 1.07 4.65 -12.49
C SER A 67 1.18 6.10 -12.95
N TYR A 68 0.06 6.69 -13.41
CA TYR A 68 -0.03 8.11 -13.71
C TYR A 68 0.19 8.97 -12.46
N LEU A 69 -0.44 8.63 -11.33
CA LEU A 69 -0.19 9.29 -10.05
C LEU A 69 1.27 9.14 -9.59
N ARG A 70 1.87 7.97 -9.84
CA ARG A 70 3.26 7.68 -9.51
C ARG A 70 4.25 8.52 -10.32
N ALA A 71 3.91 8.83 -11.59
CA ALA A 71 4.77 9.60 -12.48
C ALA A 71 4.92 11.09 -12.07
N ASN A 72 3.98 11.63 -11.30
CA ASN A 72 4.07 13.00 -10.81
C ASN A 72 4.82 13.06 -9.46
N PRO A 73 5.92 13.83 -9.35
CA PRO A 73 6.72 13.94 -8.12
C PRO A 73 5.94 14.31 -6.86
N LYS A 74 4.83 15.05 -7.00
CA LYS A 74 3.98 15.48 -5.87
C LYS A 74 3.11 14.33 -5.33
N THR A 75 2.72 13.39 -6.19
CA THR A 75 1.81 12.28 -5.85
C THR A 75 2.51 10.92 -5.86
N GLN A 76 3.82 10.88 -6.15
CA GLN A 76 4.58 9.64 -6.35
C GLN A 76 4.44 8.64 -5.20
N ALA A 77 4.45 9.13 -3.95
CA ALA A 77 4.35 8.30 -2.75
C ALA A 77 2.96 7.66 -2.63
N PHE A 78 1.91 8.44 -2.92
CA PHE A 78 0.53 7.94 -2.93
C PHE A 78 0.31 6.92 -4.04
N GLY A 79 0.73 7.26 -5.27
CA GLY A 79 0.54 6.38 -6.44
C GLY A 79 1.23 5.02 -6.27
N LEU A 80 2.40 4.99 -5.62
CA LEU A 80 3.11 3.76 -5.32
C LEU A 80 2.33 2.87 -4.33
N ASP A 81 2.05 3.41 -3.13
CA ASP A 81 1.49 2.62 -2.04
C ASP A 81 0.05 2.17 -2.35
N ILE A 82 -0.76 3.04 -2.97
CA ILE A 82 -2.14 2.71 -3.36
C ILE A 82 -2.16 1.53 -4.35
N ASN A 83 -1.37 1.59 -5.42
CA ASN A 83 -1.35 0.53 -6.44
C ASN A 83 -0.89 -0.79 -5.87
N MET A 84 0.20 -0.76 -5.12
CA MET A 84 0.79 -1.96 -4.56
C MET A 84 -0.16 -2.63 -3.56
N VAL A 85 -0.72 -1.86 -2.63
CA VAL A 85 -1.64 -2.39 -1.62
C VAL A 85 -2.98 -2.79 -2.23
N PHE A 86 -3.46 -2.09 -3.28
CA PHE A 86 -4.60 -2.53 -4.08
C PHE A 86 -4.38 -3.94 -4.63
N LEU A 87 -3.28 -4.18 -5.34
CA LEU A 87 -3.02 -5.48 -5.98
C LEU A 87 -2.93 -6.62 -4.96
N ILE A 88 -2.29 -6.38 -3.82
CA ILE A 88 -2.14 -7.36 -2.75
C ILE A 88 -3.49 -7.62 -2.06
N SER A 89 -4.22 -6.56 -1.69
CA SER A 89 -5.49 -6.70 -0.97
C SER A 89 -6.63 -7.24 -1.83
N ALA A 90 -6.62 -6.95 -3.13
CA ALA A 90 -7.56 -7.49 -4.10
C ALA A 90 -7.21 -8.91 -4.55
N GLU A 91 -5.98 -9.37 -4.29
CA GLU A 91 -5.42 -10.62 -4.83
C GLU A 91 -5.63 -10.72 -6.35
N VAL A 92 -5.35 -9.63 -7.08
CA VAL A 92 -5.63 -9.57 -8.53
C VAL A 92 -4.99 -10.77 -9.25
N GLY A 93 -5.81 -11.49 -10.02
CA GLY A 93 -5.39 -12.68 -10.76
C GLY A 93 -5.47 -13.99 -9.96
N LEU A 94 -5.88 -13.92 -8.69
CA LEU A 94 -6.05 -15.08 -7.81
C LEU A 94 -7.45 -15.08 -7.18
N THR A 95 -8.00 -16.27 -6.95
CA THR A 95 -9.25 -16.48 -6.19
C THR A 95 -8.95 -17.46 -5.06
N LEU A 96 -8.11 -17.02 -4.12
CA LEU A 96 -7.65 -17.86 -3.02
C LEU A 96 -8.52 -17.69 -1.78
N HIS A 97 -8.91 -16.46 -1.45
CA HIS A 97 -9.53 -16.15 -0.17
C HIS A 97 -10.95 -15.59 -0.28
N THR A 98 -11.73 -15.88 0.76
CA THR A 98 -13.07 -15.34 1.01
C THR A 98 -13.01 -13.86 1.39
N TYR A 99 -14.14 -13.15 1.26
CA TYR A 99 -14.18 -11.71 1.56
C TYR A 99 -13.74 -11.34 3.00
N PRO A 100 -14.13 -12.08 4.06
CA PRO A 100 -13.63 -11.81 5.42
C PRO A 100 -12.11 -11.98 5.56
N GLU A 101 -11.53 -12.96 4.87
CA GLU A 101 -10.08 -13.19 4.87
C GLU A 101 -9.34 -12.04 4.15
N LEU A 102 -9.89 -11.54 3.05
CA LEU A 102 -9.37 -10.35 2.35
C LEU A 102 -9.42 -9.11 3.25
N LEU A 103 -10.51 -8.93 4.01
CA LEU A 103 -10.64 -7.84 4.97
C LEU A 103 -9.56 -7.95 6.08
N MET A 104 -9.39 -9.14 6.67
CA MET A 104 -8.34 -9.37 7.68
C MET A 104 -6.94 -9.16 7.09
N GLY A 105 -6.70 -9.60 5.86
CA GLY A 105 -5.46 -9.36 5.12
C GLY A 105 -5.19 -7.88 4.89
N GLY A 106 -6.22 -7.12 4.51
CA GLY A 106 -6.18 -5.66 4.34
C GLY A 106 -5.87 -4.93 5.64
N VAL A 107 -6.55 -5.27 6.74
CA VAL A 107 -6.27 -4.72 8.08
C VAL A 107 -4.82 -5.01 8.48
N ALA A 108 -4.32 -6.21 8.19
CA ALA A 108 -2.93 -6.58 8.46
C ALA A 108 -1.93 -5.73 7.65
N LEU A 109 -2.24 -5.39 6.39
CA LEU A 109 -1.43 -4.47 5.58
C LEU A 109 -1.41 -3.05 6.14
N ILE A 110 -2.56 -2.53 6.60
CA ILE A 110 -2.64 -1.22 7.25
C ILE A 110 -1.82 -1.22 8.55
N GLY A 111 -1.91 -2.31 9.33
CA GLY A 111 -1.10 -2.50 10.54
C GLY A 111 0.40 -2.46 10.25
N ALA A 112 0.84 -3.11 9.17
CA ALA A 112 2.24 -3.08 8.75
C ALA A 112 2.68 -1.66 8.32
N ALA A 113 1.85 -0.94 7.57
CA ALA A 113 2.10 0.44 7.17
C ALA A 113 2.25 1.37 8.38
N LEU A 114 1.36 1.23 9.39
CA LEU A 114 1.42 1.99 10.64
C LEU A 114 2.68 1.67 11.44
N MET A 115 3.04 0.39 11.56
CA MET A 115 4.27 -0.03 12.24
C MET A 115 5.51 0.57 11.59
N CYS A 116 5.66 0.42 10.27
CA CYS A 116 6.77 0.99 9.53
C CYS A 116 6.81 2.53 9.71
N THR A 117 5.67 3.20 9.56
CA THR A 117 5.57 4.65 9.76
C THR A 117 6.07 5.08 11.15
N PHE A 118 5.65 4.36 12.20
CA PHE A 118 6.06 4.65 13.57
C PHE A 118 7.57 4.45 13.78
N ILE A 119 8.11 3.32 13.34
CA ILE A 119 9.53 2.98 13.48
C ILE A 119 10.41 4.02 12.76
N PHE A 120 10.12 4.32 11.49
CA PHE A 120 10.93 5.26 10.71
C PHE A 120 10.78 6.70 11.20
N ARG A 121 9.61 7.12 11.69
CA ARG A 121 9.45 8.41 12.38
C ARG A 121 10.32 8.49 13.63
N ALA A 122 10.30 7.45 14.48
CA ALA A 122 11.08 7.42 15.70
C ALA A 122 12.59 7.49 15.42
N MET A 123 13.07 6.75 14.41
CA MET A 123 14.47 6.81 13.96
C MET A 123 14.85 8.20 13.47
N LEU A 124 14.00 8.85 12.67
CA LEU A 124 14.28 10.19 12.17
C LEU A 124 14.40 11.22 13.30
N ILE A 125 13.50 11.16 14.29
CA ILE A 125 13.56 12.03 15.48
C ILE A 125 14.84 11.77 16.28
N TYR A 126 15.22 10.50 16.43
CA TYR A 126 16.45 10.12 17.14
C TYR A 126 17.69 10.71 16.47
N VAL A 127 17.85 10.51 15.16
CA VAL A 127 18.99 11.04 14.39
C VAL A 127 19.08 12.57 14.47
N GLN A 128 17.94 13.26 14.36
CA GLN A 128 17.90 14.72 14.50
C GLN A 128 18.33 15.21 15.89
N ARG A 129 17.95 14.48 16.95
CA ARG A 129 18.34 14.82 18.33
C ARG A 129 19.83 14.62 18.57
N VAL A 130 20.42 13.55 18.04
CA VAL A 130 21.86 13.28 18.15
C VAL A 130 22.65 14.38 17.45
N HIS A 131 22.30 14.71 16.20
CA HIS A 131 23.00 15.74 15.44
C HIS A 131 22.90 17.15 16.06
N LYS A 132 21.82 17.43 16.80
CA LYS A 132 21.68 18.70 17.54
C LYS A 132 22.55 18.76 18.80
N ARG A 133 22.94 17.63 19.39
CA ARG A 133 23.83 17.59 20.56
C ARG A 133 25.31 17.74 20.22
N GLU A 134 25.68 17.49 18.97
CA GLU A 134 27.05 17.61 18.47
C GLU A 134 27.39 19.01 17.94
N LYS A 135 26.42 19.93 17.95
CA LYS A 135 26.58 21.36 17.62
C LYS A 135 26.44 22.21 18.86
#